data_AF-A0A285VIP4-F1
#
_entry.id   AF-A0A285VIP4-F1
#
_cell.length_a   1.000
_cell.length_b   1.000
_cell.length_c   1.000
_cell.angle_alpha   90.00
_cell.angle_beta   90.00
_cell.angle_gamma   90.00
#
_symmetry.space_group_name_H-M   'P 1'
#
loop_
_entity.id
_entity.type
_entity.pdbx_description
1 polymer ?
#
loop_
_entity_poly.entity_id
_entity_poly.type
_entity_poly.pdbx_seq_one_letter_code
_entity_poly.pdbx_strand_id
1 'polypeptide(L)' 'MSIAESNASVEAKELTPEEAAVAFDRIARRALDLSGEDFLVALDEGTFDDVDPDAHPGLLDVLMALPLVR' A
#
# COMPACT_ATOMS: atom_id res chain seq x y z
N MET A 1 -40.22 -8.30 -11.77
CA MET A 1 -39.43 -7.97 -10.58
C MET A 1 -38.37 -6.98 -11.06
N SER A 2 -38.52 -5.69 -10.71
CA SER A 2 -37.60 -4.63 -11.16
C SER A 2 -36.47 -4.53 -10.15
N ILE A 3 -35.23 -4.73 -10.56
CA ILE A 3 -34.07 -4.38 -9.75
C ILE A 3 -33.90 -2.88 -9.95
N ALA A 4 -34.25 -2.10 -8.93
CA ALA A 4 -33.91 -0.68 -8.90
C ALA A 4 -32.39 -0.57 -8.97
N GLU A 5 -31.89 0.06 -10.02
CA GLU A 5 -30.47 0.41 -10.15
C GLU A 5 -30.14 1.42 -9.05
N SER A 6 -29.54 0.93 -7.95
CA SER A 6 -28.94 1.80 -6.95
C SER A 6 -27.78 2.54 -7.60
N ASN A 7 -28.00 3.83 -7.88
CA ASN A 7 -26.99 4.72 -8.44
C ASN A 7 -26.03 5.19 -7.32
N ALA A 8 -25.27 4.25 -6.75
CA ALA A 8 -24.25 4.57 -5.75
C ALA A 8 -23.13 5.36 -6.44
N SER A 9 -23.07 6.67 -6.23
CA SER A 9 -21.97 7.51 -6.69
C SER A 9 -20.72 7.19 -5.85
N VAL A 10 -19.65 6.73 -6.50
CA VAL A 10 -18.33 6.59 -5.90
C VAL A 10 -17.52 7.83 -6.25
N GLU A 11 -17.19 8.63 -5.25
CA GLU A 11 -16.28 9.77 -5.41
C GLU A 11 -14.86 9.35 -5.00
N ALA A 12 -13.91 9.45 -5.94
CA ALA A 12 -12.51 9.29 -5.65
C ALA A 12 -11.94 10.64 -5.17
N LYS A 13 -11.33 10.65 -3.99
CA LYS A 13 -10.54 11.80 -3.49
C LYS A 13 -9.07 11.49 -3.69
N GLU A 14 -8.35 12.40 -4.33
CA GLU A 14 -6.88 12.35 -4.38
C GLU A 14 -6.29 12.64 -2.99
N LEU A 15 -5.27 11.87 -2.63
CA LEU A 15 -4.54 12.08 -1.38
C LEU A 15 -3.52 13.19 -1.55
N THR A 16 -3.33 14.01 -0.52
CA THR A 16 -2.11 14.83 -0.44
C THR A 16 -0.88 13.93 -0.25
N PRO A 17 0.34 14.42 -0.54
CA PRO A 17 1.56 13.66 -0.27
C PRO A 17 1.67 13.19 1.19
N GLU A 18 1.28 14.01 2.16
CA GLU A 18 1.28 13.65 3.57
C GLU A 18 0.24 12.58 3.89
N GLU A 19 -0.97 12.70 3.32
CA GLU A 19 -2.03 11.68 3.48
C GLU A 19 -1.59 10.34 2.86
N ALA A 20 -0.91 10.38 1.71
CA ALA A 20 -0.37 9.21 1.03
C ALA A 20 0.75 8.54 1.84
N ALA A 21 1.67 9.32 2.41
CA ALA A 21 2.72 8.81 3.29
C ALA A 21 2.16 8.14 4.56
N VAL A 22 1.14 8.74 5.18
CA VAL A 22 0.44 8.15 6.33
C VAL A 22 -0.29 6.86 5.95
N ALA A 23 -0.90 6.81 4.76
CA ALA A 23 -1.56 5.60 4.26
C ALA A 23 -0.53 4.48 4.03
N PHE A 24 0.61 4.80 3.41
CA PHE A 24 1.69 3.86 3.19
C PHE A 24 2.28 3.30 4.49
N ASP A 25 2.57 4.16 5.48
CA ASP A 25 3.07 3.72 6.81
C ASP A 25 2.10 2.75 7.49
N ARG A 26 0.79 3.00 7.40
CA ARG A 26 -0.23 2.07 7.92
C ARG A 26 -0.21 0.71 7.22
N ILE A 27 0.00 0.68 5.90
CA ILE A 27 0.06 -0.56 5.14
C ILE A 27 1.32 -1.35 5.53
N ALA A 28 2.49 -0.70 5.56
CA ALA A 28 3.75 -1.30 5.98
C ALA A 28 3.67 -1.89 7.40
N ARG A 29 3.12 -1.13 8.36
CA ARG A 29 2.96 -1.61 9.74
C ARG A 29 2.02 -2.80 9.84
N ARG A 30 0.90 -2.76 9.12
CA ARG A 30 -0.09 -3.84 9.15
C ARG A 30 0.45 -5.11 8.50
N ALA A 31 1.18 -4.99 7.40
CA ALA A 31 1.60 -6.12 6.59
C ALA A 31 2.91 -6.75 7.07
N LEU A 32 3.86 -5.94 7.55
CA LEU A 32 5.23 -6.35 7.83
C LEU A 32 5.75 -5.96 9.22
N ASP A 33 4.94 -5.28 10.05
CA ASP A 33 5.35 -4.73 11.35
C ASP A 33 6.57 -3.76 11.26
N LEU A 34 6.70 -3.06 10.13
CA LEU A 34 7.70 -2.04 9.87
C LEU A 34 7.05 -0.68 9.67
N SER A 35 7.75 0.40 10.02
CA SER A 35 7.32 1.72 9.56
C SER A 35 7.45 1.81 8.03
N GLY A 36 6.68 2.71 7.42
CA GLY A 36 6.83 2.97 5.98
C GLY A 36 8.23 3.46 5.63
N GLU A 37 8.83 4.29 6.48
CA GLU A 37 10.19 4.80 6.32
C GLU A 37 11.23 3.67 6.36
N ASP A 38 11.18 2.81 7.39
CA ASP A 38 12.12 1.69 7.53
C ASP A 38 11.99 0.71 6.36
N PHE A 39 10.76 0.47 5.88
CA PHE A 39 10.55 -0.37 4.70
C PHE A 39 11.21 0.23 3.45
N LEU A 40 11.07 1.54 3.21
CA LEU A 40 11.68 2.20 2.05
C LEU A 40 13.20 2.19 2.13
N VAL A 41 13.78 2.38 3.32
CA VAL A 41 15.23 2.26 3.53
C VAL A 41 15.69 0.84 3.20
N ALA A 42 15.02 -0.18 3.76
CA ALA A 42 15.36 -1.58 3.49
C ALA A 42 15.23 -1.94 2.00
N LEU A 43 14.20 -1.41 1.33
CA LEU A 43 14.00 -1.58 -0.11
C LEU A 43 15.12 -0.92 -0.92
N ASP A 44 15.49 0.32 -0.61
CA ASP A 44 16.57 1.05 -1.29
C ASP A 44 17.94 0.38 -1.05
N GLU A 45 18.12 -0.34 0.06
CA GLU A 45 19.30 -1.14 0.37
C GLU A 45 19.30 -2.52 -0.32
N GLY A 46 18.24 -2.89 -1.04
CA GLY A 46 18.11 -4.17 -1.75
C GLY A 46 17.73 -5.35 -0.84
N THR A 47 17.18 -5.10 0.36
CA THR A 47 16.81 -6.16 1.33
C THR A 47 15.86 -7.20 0.75
N PHE A 48 15.05 -6.81 -0.23
CA PHE A 48 14.01 -7.66 -0.84
C PHE A 48 14.34 -8.14 -2.25
N ASP A 49 15.54 -7.88 -2.79
CA ASP A 49 15.88 -8.17 -4.20
C ASP A 49 15.79 -9.65 -4.57
N ASP A 50 16.16 -10.53 -3.63
CA ASP A 50 16.13 -11.99 -3.80
C ASP A 50 14.95 -12.65 -3.08
N VAL A 51 13.98 -11.86 -2.60
CA VAL A 51 12.79 -12.35 -1.88
C VAL A 51 11.63 -12.49 -2.86
N ASP A 52 11.03 -13.67 -2.94
CA ASP A 52 9.77 -13.87 -3.66
C ASP A 52 8.61 -13.18 -2.91
N PRO A 53 7.98 -12.13 -3.47
CA PRO A 53 6.92 -11.38 -2.80
C PRO A 53 5.65 -12.19 -2.54
N ASP A 54 5.39 -13.22 -3.35
CA ASP A 54 4.23 -14.11 -3.16
C ASP A 54 4.49 -15.12 -2.02
N ALA A 55 5.76 -15.44 -1.75
CA ALA A 55 6.17 -16.33 -0.67
C ALA A 55 6.48 -15.61 0.65
N HIS A 56 6.59 -14.27 0.64
CA HIS A 56 6.77 -13.44 1.84
C HIS A 56 5.45 -12.76 2.22
N PRO A 57 4.73 -13.26 3.24
CA PRO A 57 3.46 -12.68 3.65
C PRO A 57 3.56 -11.16 3.88
N GLY A 58 2.63 -10.41 3.26
CA GLY A 58 2.55 -8.96 3.37
C GLY A 58 3.50 -8.17 2.46
N LEU A 59 4.53 -8.78 1.87
CA LEU A 59 5.49 -8.03 1.04
C LEU A 59 4.84 -7.48 -0.23
N LEU A 60 4.07 -8.31 -0.94
CA LEU A 60 3.34 -7.87 -2.13
C LEU A 60 2.37 -6.71 -1.82
N ASP A 61 1.69 -6.74 -0.67
CA ASP A 61 0.75 -5.69 -0.26
C ASP A 61 1.45 -4.33 -0.12
N VAL A 62 2.66 -4.31 0.46
CA VAL A 62 3.45 -3.08 0.63
C VAL A 62 4.06 -2.63 -0.69
N LEU A 63 4.56 -3.55 -1.52
CA LEU A 63 5.09 -3.23 -2.85
C LEU A 63 4.03 -2.62 -3.76
N MET A 64 2.80 -3.15 -3.72
CA MET A 64 1.65 -2.60 -4.46
C MET A 64 1.24 -1.19 -3.99
N ALA A 65 1.65 -0.79 -2.79
CA ALA A 65 1.39 0.54 -2.22
C ALA A 65 2.49 1.57 -2.54
N LEU A 66 3.61 1.17 -3.18
CA LEU A 66 4.70 2.09 -3.52
C LEU A 66 4.27 3.35 -4.30
N PRO A 67 3.27 3.33 -5.22
CA PRO A 67 2.83 4.54 -5.92
C PRO A 67 2.28 5.65 -5.00
N LEU A 68 2.02 5.37 -3.72
CA LEU A 68 1.64 6.40 -2.75
C LEU A 68 2.84 7.29 -2.36
N VAL A 69 4.08 6.81 -2.56
CA VAL A 69 5.30 7.42 -2.03
C VAL A 69 6.47 7.46 -3.04
N ARG A 70 6.29 6.92 -4.26
CA ARG A 70 7.30 6.85 -5.33
C ARG A 70 6.72 7.19 -6.69
#